data_AF-A0A2D9HRA3-F1
#
_entry.id   AF-A0A2D9HRA3-F1
#
_cell.length_a   1.000
_cell.length_b   1.000
_cell.length_c   1.000
_cell.angle_alpha   90.00
_cell.angle_beta   90.00
_cell.angle_gamma   90.00
#
_symmetry.space_group_name_H-M   'P 1'
#
loop_
_entity.id
_entity.type
_entity.pdbx_description
1 polymer ?
#
loop_
_entity_poly.entity_id
_entity_poly.type
_entity_poly.pdbx_seq_one_letter_code
_entity_poly.pdbx_strand_id
1 'polypeptide(L)'
;MGCATCSKGADGLPRGCKNNGRCGDCGCGSMSVFDWLEGVPLPSGAAPYDVVEVRFKNNRKGYVRRPQSMTVHVGDVVVIDLQPGHDVGVVSLTGELVKSQLKLRKIKD
;
A
#
# COMPACT_ATOMS: atom_id res chain seq x y z
N MET A 1 -7.59 -7.08 -17.21
CA MET A 1 -6.54 -6.51 -18.08
C MET A 1 -5.25 -7.26 -17.78
N GLY A 2 -4.82 -8.15 -18.69
CA GLY A 2 -3.71 -9.09 -18.48
C GLY A 2 -2.33 -8.51 -18.79
N CYS A 3 -1.25 -9.14 -18.28
CA CYS A 3 0.20 -8.85 -18.48
C CYS A 3 0.65 -8.81 -19.97
N ALA A 4 -0.24 -8.75 -20.96
CA ALA A 4 0.09 -8.79 -22.39
C ALA A 4 0.95 -7.60 -22.87
N THR A 5 0.95 -6.48 -22.15
CA THR A 5 1.78 -5.30 -22.48
C THR A 5 3.15 -5.30 -21.78
N CYS A 6 3.46 -6.32 -20.98
CA CYS A 6 4.72 -6.38 -20.23
C CYS A 6 5.81 -7.09 -21.04
N SER A 7 6.26 -6.46 -22.12
CA SER A 7 7.47 -6.89 -22.82
C SER A 7 8.68 -6.61 -21.93
N LYS A 8 9.56 -7.62 -21.76
CA LYS A 8 10.86 -7.42 -21.09
C LYS A 8 11.73 -6.54 -22.00
N GLY A 9 12.37 -5.51 -21.45
CA GLY A 9 13.40 -4.75 -22.14
C GLY A 9 14.68 -5.57 -22.32
N ALA A 10 15.63 -5.07 -23.11
CA ALA A 10 16.93 -5.72 -23.34
C ALA A 10 17.70 -6.00 -22.03
N ASP A 11 17.44 -5.20 -20.99
CA ASP A 11 18.07 -5.30 -19.67
C ASP A 11 17.35 -6.28 -18.72
N GLY A 12 16.33 -7.01 -19.20
CA GLY A 12 15.55 -7.96 -18.39
C GLY A 12 14.52 -7.30 -17.45
N LEU A 13 14.49 -5.96 -17.38
CA LEU A 13 13.46 -5.22 -16.65
C LEU A 13 12.15 -5.15 -17.46
N PRO A 14 10.98 -5.31 -16.82
CA PRO A 14 9.68 -5.16 -17.48
C PRO A 14 9.43 -3.71 -17.89
N ARG A 15 9.08 -3.47 -19.16
CA ARG A 15 8.70 -2.13 -19.66
C ARG A 15 7.33 -1.66 -19.14
N GLY A 16 6.50 -2.57 -18.64
CA GLY A 16 5.27 -2.24 -17.93
C GLY A 16 5.60 -1.61 -16.57
N CYS A 17 4.88 -0.56 -16.18
CA CYS A 17 5.11 0.24 -14.96
C CYS A 17 6.33 1.17 -14.94
N LYS A 18 6.78 1.72 -16.09
CA LYS A 18 7.96 2.61 -16.15
C LYS A 18 9.20 2.00 -15.46
N ASN A 19 9.37 0.68 -15.51
CA ASN A 19 10.41 -0.10 -14.82
C ASN A 19 10.33 -0.10 -13.26
N ASN A 20 9.26 0.39 -12.65
CA ASN A 20 9.12 0.50 -11.19
C ASN A 20 8.49 -0.74 -10.51
N GLY A 21 8.50 -1.92 -11.14
CA GLY A 21 7.97 -3.16 -10.54
C GLY A 21 8.09 -4.39 -11.43
N ARG A 22 8.14 -5.61 -10.87
CA ARG A 22 8.23 -6.89 -11.61
C ARG A 22 6.82 -7.41 -12.03
N CYS A 23 6.60 -7.87 -13.28
CA CYS A 23 5.35 -8.63 -13.62
C CYS A 23 5.41 -9.94 -12.82
N GLY A 24 4.59 -10.05 -11.79
CA GLY A 24 4.52 -11.22 -10.90
C GLY A 24 4.31 -10.84 -9.45
N ASP A 25 4.88 -9.71 -9.03
CA ASP A 25 4.74 -9.19 -7.67
C ASP A 25 3.94 -7.88 -7.72
N CYS A 26 2.63 -7.99 -7.48
CA CYS A 26 1.59 -6.99 -7.17
C CYS A 26 1.69 -5.49 -7.58
N GLY A 27 2.58 -5.08 -8.49
CA GLY A 27 2.92 -3.67 -8.76
C GLY A 27 2.38 -3.09 -10.07
N CYS A 28 1.55 -3.84 -10.82
CA CYS A 28 0.91 -3.37 -12.06
C CYS A 28 -0.61 -3.30 -11.92
N GLY A 29 -1.08 -2.75 -10.80
CA GLY A 29 -2.50 -2.44 -10.59
C GLY A 29 -2.73 -0.93 -10.61
N SER A 30 -3.86 -0.46 -11.15
CA SER A 30 -4.27 0.95 -11.18
C SER A 30 -4.35 1.63 -9.80
N MET A 31 -4.24 0.86 -8.72
CA MET A 31 -4.25 1.35 -7.34
C MET A 31 -3.05 0.90 -6.49
N SER A 32 -2.04 0.30 -7.11
CA SER A 32 -0.78 0.03 -6.41
C SER A 32 -0.14 1.36 -6.05
N VAL A 33 0.20 1.53 -4.77
CA VAL A 33 1.02 2.65 -4.33
C VAL A 33 2.40 2.09 -4.05
N PHE A 34 3.39 2.74 -4.64
CA PHE A 34 4.78 2.39 -4.40
C PHE A 34 5.23 3.05 -3.10
N ASP A 35 5.85 2.28 -2.21
CA ASP A 35 6.47 2.80 -1.00
C ASP A 35 7.85 3.39 -1.34
N TRP A 36 7.91 4.71 -1.47
CA TRP A 36 9.15 5.42 -1.76
C TRP A 36 10.10 5.52 -0.55
N LEU A 37 9.63 5.19 0.66
CA LEU A 37 10.40 5.23 1.89
C LEU A 37 10.81 3.84 2.38
N GLU A 38 10.64 2.81 1.54
CA GLU A 38 11.06 1.46 1.87
C GLU A 38 12.55 1.45 2.24
N GLY A 39 12.88 0.95 3.43
CA GLY A 39 14.25 0.89 3.95
C GLY A 39 14.81 2.19 4.52
N VAL A 40 14.05 3.30 4.53
CA VAL A 40 14.47 4.55 5.19
C VAL A 40 14.24 4.42 6.70
N PRO A 41 15.28 4.50 7.54
CA PRO A 41 15.09 4.44 8.98
C PRO A 41 14.33 5.67 9.47
N LEU A 42 13.43 5.45 10.43
CA LEU A 42 12.77 6.55 11.14
C LEU A 42 13.83 7.38 11.88
N PRO A 43 13.73 8.71 11.87
CA PRO A 43 14.60 9.55 12.67
C PRO A 43 14.50 9.18 14.16
N SER A 44 15.63 9.20 14.84
CA SER A 44 15.79 8.72 16.21
C SER A 44 14.72 9.30 17.15
N GLY A 45 13.84 8.45 17.68
CA GLY A 45 12.78 8.84 18.62
C GLY A 45 11.39 9.08 18.01
N ALA A 46 11.21 8.95 16.70
CA ALA A 46 9.89 9.02 16.08
C ALA A 46 9.18 7.66 16.15
N ALA A 47 7.98 7.63 16.72
CA ALA A 47 7.11 6.46 16.67
C ALA A 47 6.54 6.30 15.24
N PRO A 48 6.41 5.06 14.74
CA PRO A 48 5.70 4.80 13.48
C PRO A 48 4.29 5.36 13.54
N TYR A 49 3.80 5.88 12.42
CA TYR A 49 2.42 6.34 12.36
C TYR A 49 1.44 5.16 12.44
N ASP A 50 0.42 5.29 13.29
CA ASP A 50 -0.51 4.20 13.62
C ASP A 50 -1.55 3.91 12.52
N VAL A 51 -1.78 4.86 11.61
CA VAL A 51 -2.75 4.69 10.53
C VAL A 51 -2.12 3.98 9.34
N VAL A 52 -2.87 3.04 8.78
CA VAL A 52 -2.49 2.26 7.61
C VAL A 52 -3.49 2.47 6.47
N GLU A 53 -2.98 2.43 5.24
CA GLU A 53 -3.81 2.39 4.05
C GLU A 53 -4.11 0.94 3.69
N VAL A 54 -5.40 0.60 3.64
CA VAL A 54 -5.89 -0.73 3.26
C VAL A 54 -6.62 -0.64 1.93
N ARG A 55 -6.26 -1.53 1.02
CA ARG A 55 -6.89 -1.69 -0.29
C ARG A 55 -7.89 -2.83 -0.25
N PHE A 56 -9.14 -2.54 -0.59
CA PHE A 56 -10.21 -3.52 -0.67
C PHE A 56 -10.47 -3.94 -2.13
N LYS A 57 -11.39 -4.90 -2.28
CA LYS A 57 -12.02 -5.23 -3.57
C LYS A 57 -12.71 -3.98 -4.16
N ASN A 58 -12.92 -3.98 -5.47
CA ASN A 58 -13.60 -2.90 -6.21
C ASN A 58 -12.95 -1.51 -6.14
N ASN A 59 -11.62 -1.46 -6.11
CA ASN A 59 -10.89 -0.19 -6.14
C ASN A 59 -11.19 0.77 -4.98
N ARG A 60 -11.62 0.27 -3.82
CA ARG A 60 -11.81 1.07 -2.62
C ARG A 60 -10.53 1.07 -1.77
N LYS A 61 -10.19 2.24 -1.23
CA LYS A 61 -9.12 2.43 -0.26
C LYS A 61 -9.72 2.95 1.03
N GLY A 62 -9.29 2.39 2.15
CA GLY A 62 -9.64 2.89 3.48
C GLY A 62 -8.38 3.21 4.27
N TYR A 63 -8.54 4.11 5.23
CA TYR A 63 -7.51 4.43 6.21
C TYR A 63 -8.01 3.94 7.55
N VAL A 64 -7.21 3.10 8.22
CA VAL A 64 -7.60 2.47 9.48
C VAL A 64 -6.49 2.68 10.49
N ARG A 65 -6.86 3.09 11.70
CA ARG A 65 -5.93 3.16 12.83
C ARG A 65 -5.75 1.77 13.40
N ARG A 66 -4.50 1.30 13.44
CA ARG A 66 -4.16 -0.02 13.97
C ARG A 66 -3.98 0.03 15.49
N PRO A 67 -4.28 -1.04 16.24
CA PRO A 67 -3.86 -1.17 17.63
C PRO A 67 -2.33 -1.16 17.77
N GLN A 68 -1.81 -0.53 18.82
CA GLN A 68 -0.35 -0.42 19.06
C GLN A 68 0.34 -1.78 19.27
N SER A 69 -0.41 -2.82 19.65
CA SER A 69 0.10 -4.17 19.86
C SER A 69 0.30 -4.98 18.57
N MET A 70 -0.20 -4.49 17.43
CA MET A 70 -0.14 -5.21 16.16
C MET A 70 0.91 -4.58 15.25
N THR A 71 1.80 -5.39 14.69
CA THR A 71 2.70 -5.00 13.61
C THR A 71 2.10 -5.46 12.29
N VAL A 72 2.03 -4.56 11.30
CA VAL A 72 1.60 -4.91 9.93
C VAL A 72 2.62 -4.38 8.95
N HIS A 73 2.81 -5.13 7.89
CA HIS A 73 3.70 -4.80 6.78
C HIS A 73 2.90 -4.61 5.51
N VAL A 74 3.50 -3.97 4.52
CA VAL A 74 2.91 -3.82 3.19
C VAL A 74 2.74 -5.22 2.58
N GLY A 75 1.55 -5.51 2.04
CA GLY A 75 1.21 -6.82 1.49
C GLY A 75 0.42 -7.74 2.43
N ASP A 76 0.34 -7.43 3.73
CA ASP A 76 -0.42 -8.24 4.68
C ASP A 76 -1.92 -8.19 4.38
N VAL A 77 -2.59 -9.35 4.49
CA VAL A 77 -4.05 -9.45 4.38
C VAL A 77 -4.66 -9.18 5.75
N VAL A 78 -5.54 -8.20 5.82
CA VAL A 78 -6.19 -7.75 7.06
C VAL A 78 -7.71 -7.86 6.93
N VAL A 79 -8.36 -8.16 8.06
CA VAL A 79 -9.81 -8.13 8.21
C VAL A 79 -10.17 -6.94 9.07
N ILE A 80 -11.09 -6.12 8.59
CA ILE A 80 -11.60 -4.95 9.30
C ILE A 80 -13.04 -5.25 9.69
N ASP A 81 -13.34 -5.09 10.96
CA ASP A 81 -14.68 -5.24 11.49
C ASP A 81 -15.48 -3.95 11.23
N LEU A 82 -16.60 -4.06 10.51
CA LEU A 82 -17.53 -2.95 10.28
C LEU A 82 -18.88 -3.38 10.83
N GLN A 83 -19.51 -2.59 11.70
CA GLN A 83 -20.85 -2.96 12.17
C GLN A 83 -21.91 -2.46 11.19
N PRO A 84 -22.65 -3.32 10.45
CA PRO A 84 -22.61 -4.80 10.39
C PRO A 84 -21.74 -5.39 9.26
N GLY A 85 -20.96 -6.45 9.55
CA GLY A 85 -20.11 -7.17 8.58
C GLY A 85 -18.60 -7.13 8.81
N HIS A 86 -17.84 -7.68 7.87
CA HIS A 86 -16.38 -7.61 7.86
C HIS A 86 -15.88 -7.33 6.44
N ASP A 87 -14.89 -6.46 6.31
CA ASP A 87 -14.21 -6.21 5.04
C ASP A 87 -12.82 -6.85 5.05
N VAL A 88 -12.48 -7.53 3.97
CA VAL A 88 -11.15 -8.12 3.76
C VAL A 88 -10.37 -7.27 2.77
N GLY A 89 -9.18 -6.84 3.18
CA GLY A 89 -8.31 -5.98 2.39
C GLY A 89 -6.84 -6.36 2.52
N VAL A 90 -6.01 -5.71 1.71
CA VAL A 90 -4.55 -5.87 1.72
C VAL A 90 -3.92 -4.53 2.10
N VAL A 91 -2.96 -4.55 3.02
CA VAL A 91 -2.20 -3.35 3.41
C VAL A 91 -1.40 -2.86 2.21
N SER A 92 -1.62 -1.61 1.81
CA SER A 92 -0.94 -1.01 0.66
C SER A 92 0.14 -0.02 1.06
N LEU A 93 -0.01 0.69 2.18
CA LEU A 93 0.99 1.62 2.70
C LEU A 93 0.93 1.69 4.22
N THR A 94 2.09 1.94 4.82
CA THR A 94 2.28 2.15 6.25
C THR A 94 3.18 3.37 6.51
N GLY A 95 3.13 3.93 7.73
CA GLY A 95 4.07 4.98 8.15
C GLY A 95 3.77 6.39 7.61
N GLU A 96 4.82 7.19 7.42
CA GLU A 96 4.70 8.63 7.12
C GLU A 96 4.04 8.93 5.76
N LEU A 97 4.18 8.03 4.78
CA LEU A 97 3.51 8.18 3.48
C LEU A 97 1.98 8.23 3.62
N VAL A 98 1.43 7.54 4.62
CA VAL A 98 -0.01 7.56 4.92
C VAL A 98 -0.44 8.97 5.35
N LYS A 99 0.36 9.70 6.14
CA LYS A 99 0.06 11.09 6.52
C LYS A 99 -0.03 12.00 5.30
N SER A 100 0.89 11.83 4.34
CA SER A 100 0.87 12.60 3.10
C SER A 100 -0.39 12.30 2.28
N GLN A 101 -0.81 11.03 2.21
CA GLN A 101 -2.06 10.63 1.53
C GLN A 101 -3.31 11.19 2.22
N LEU A 102 -3.36 11.16 3.56
CA LEU A 102 -4.47 11.73 4.33
C LEU A 102 -4.60 13.24 4.10
N LYS A 103 -3.47 13.98 4.11
CA LYS A 103 -3.43 15.41 3.80
C LYS A 103 -3.92 15.70 2.37
N LEU A 104 -3.45 14.93 1.39
CA LEU A 104 -3.87 15.07 -0.02
C LEU A 104 -5.38 14.83 -0.18
N ARG A 105 -5.92 13.84 0.54
CA ARG A 105 -7.35 13.48 0.49
C ARG A 105 -8.22 14.29 1.45
N LYS A 106 -7.64 15.21 2.23
CA LYS A 106 -8.33 16.04 3.24
C LYS A 106 -9.09 15.21 4.28
N ILE A 107 -8.57 14.03 4.62
CA ILE A 107 -9.14 13.18 5.65
C ILE A 107 -8.51 13.59 6.99
N LYS A 108 -9.36 13.85 7.99
CA LYS A 108 -8.90 14.11 9.36
C LYS A 108 -8.63 12.76 10.04
N ASP A 109 -7.49 12.68 10.72
CA ASP A 109 -7.13 11.57 11.61
C ASP A 109 -8.04 11.48 12.82
#